data_AF-A0A7J9J8Q3-F1
#
_entry.id   AF-A0A7J9J8Q3-F1
#
_cell.length_a   1.000
_cell.length_b   1.000
_cell.length_c   1.000
_cell.angle_alpha   90.00
_cell.angle_beta   90.00
_cell.angle_gamma   90.00
#
_symmetry.space_group_name_H-M   'P 1'
#
loop_
_entity.id
_entity.type
_entity.pdbx_description
1 polymer ?
#
loop_
_entity_poly.entity_id
_entity_poly.type
_entity_poly.pdbx_seq_one_letter_code
_entity_poly.pdbx_strand_id
1 'polypeptide(L)'
;MQSVSCEREEFLGLVNKEIEFYNSMVEKKRPDGEKDVIKAYRAAREGIDHSSEVSESDAVSSVFIEKVEAMLQSLDKEIDDVDAKTGDNLRLLDRDRDGKVTAEEVAAAAIYLKDTLGKEGVQEFIANISKDK
;
A
#
# COMPACT_ATOMS: atom_id res chain seq x y z
N MET A 1 49.08 1.81 -6.25
CA MET A 1 48.52 2.61 -5.15
C MET A 1 47.99 3.90 -5.76
N GLN A 2 46.74 3.91 -6.23
CA GLN A 2 46.06 5.18 -6.50
C GLN A 2 45.92 5.86 -5.14
N SER A 3 46.67 6.94 -4.99
CA SER A 3 46.94 7.56 -3.71
C SER A 3 45.71 8.36 -3.29
N VAL A 4 45.36 8.34 -2.00
CA VAL A 4 44.32 9.17 -1.35
C VAL A 4 44.40 10.65 -1.79
N SER A 5 45.56 11.10 -2.25
CA SER A 5 45.80 12.41 -2.85
C SER A 5 45.01 12.67 -4.14
N CYS A 6 44.81 11.67 -5.01
CA CYS A 6 44.09 11.80 -6.27
C CYS A 6 42.59 11.95 -6.03
N GLU A 7 42.01 11.10 -5.19
CA GLU A 7 40.60 11.18 -4.77
C GLU A 7 40.31 12.51 -4.04
N ARG A 8 41.27 13.01 -3.26
CA ARG A 8 41.18 14.33 -2.61
C ARG A 8 41.16 15.47 -3.62
N GLU A 9 41.97 15.40 -4.67
CA GLU A 9 42.05 16.43 -5.70
C GLU A 9 40.77 16.46 -6.55
N GLU A 10 40.23 15.29 -6.90
CA GLU A 10 38.92 15.15 -7.54
C GLU A 10 37.77 15.69 -6.67
N PHE A 11 37.79 15.38 -5.38
CA PHE A 11 36.81 15.89 -4.42
C PHE A 11 36.89 17.42 -4.29
N LEU A 12 38.09 18.00 -4.19
CA LEU A 12 38.28 19.45 -4.17
C LEU A 12 37.81 20.10 -5.47
N GLY A 13 38.04 19.46 -6.62
CA GLY A 13 37.51 19.89 -7.90
C GLY A 13 35.98 19.92 -7.92
N LEU A 14 35.33 18.87 -7.40
CA LEU A 14 33.87 18.81 -7.27
C LEU A 14 33.34 19.92 -6.33
N VAL A 15 33.97 20.10 -5.17
CA VAL A 15 33.55 21.11 -4.19
C VAL A 15 33.68 22.52 -4.76
N ASN A 16 34.79 22.85 -5.43
CA ASN A 16 34.96 24.15 -6.07
C ASN A 16 33.91 24.40 -7.16
N LYS A 17 33.60 23.38 -7.97
CA LYS A 17 32.56 23.44 -8.99
C LYS A 17 31.16 23.67 -8.39
N GLU A 18 30.84 23.05 -7.26
CA GLU A 18 29.58 23.24 -6.55
C GLU A 18 29.49 24.65 -5.94
N ILE A 19 30.59 25.18 -5.39
CA ILE A 19 30.66 26.55 -4.87
C ILE A 19 30.43 27.57 -5.99
N GLU A 20 31.08 27.40 -7.15
CA GLU A 20 30.87 28.25 -8.33
C GLU A 20 29.42 28.20 -8.82
N PHE A 21 28.83 27.00 -8.85
CA PHE A 21 27.43 26.82 -9.22
C PHE A 21 26.48 27.54 -8.26
N TYR A 22 26.70 27.41 -6.96
CA TYR A 22 25.92 28.10 -5.93
C TYR A 22 26.03 29.62 -6.04
N ASN A 23 27.23 30.16 -6.26
CA ASN A 23 27.44 31.60 -6.44
C ASN A 23 26.70 32.13 -7.68
N SER A 24 26.77 31.41 -8.81
CA SER A 24 25.99 31.72 -10.02
C SER A 24 24.47 31.65 -9.76
N MET A 25 24.01 30.72 -8.92
CA MET A 25 22.60 30.60 -8.53
C MET A 25 22.14 31.75 -7.63
N VAL A 26 22.97 32.18 -6.68
CA VAL A 26 22.68 33.30 -5.77
C VAL A 26 22.63 34.63 -6.54
N GLU A 27 23.53 34.84 -7.50
CA GLU A 27 23.53 36.03 -8.36
C GLU A 27 22.28 36.11 -9.27
N LYS A 28 21.69 34.97 -9.65
CA LYS A 28 20.55 34.88 -10.56
C LYS A 28 19.18 34.84 -9.87
N LYS A 29 19.10 35.02 -8.56
CA LYS A 29 17.87 34.86 -7.75
C LYS A 29 16.82 35.96 -8.03
N ARG A 30 16.12 35.85 -9.17
CA ARG A 30 14.75 36.35 -9.37
C ARG A 30 13.74 35.25 -8.97
N PRO A 31 12.55 35.60 -8.49
CA PRO A 31 11.66 34.68 -7.76
C PRO A 31 10.96 33.59 -8.61
N ASP A 32 11.29 33.45 -9.90
CA ASP A 32 10.66 32.51 -10.84
C ASP A 32 11.60 31.37 -11.31
N GLY A 33 12.84 31.32 -10.77
CA GLY A 33 13.92 30.49 -11.33
C GLY A 33 14.07 29.07 -10.77
N GLU A 34 13.24 28.61 -9.83
CA GLU A 34 13.46 27.34 -9.11
C GLU A 34 13.39 26.10 -10.03
N LYS A 35 12.49 26.12 -11.03
CA LYS A 35 12.35 25.04 -12.02
C LYS A 35 13.51 25.00 -13.03
N ASP A 36 14.01 26.16 -13.43
CA ASP A 36 15.13 26.27 -14.38
C ASP A 36 16.46 25.88 -13.74
N VAL A 37 16.63 26.13 -12.44
CA VAL A 37 17.82 25.73 -11.67
C VAL A 37 17.91 24.21 -11.53
N ILE A 38 16.80 23.53 -11.22
CA ILE A 38 16.76 22.06 -11.13
C ILE A 38 17.08 21.41 -12.49
N LYS A 39 16.60 22.02 -13.59
CA LYS A 39 16.87 21.53 -14.95
C LYS A 39 18.35 21.69 -15.33
N ALA A 40 18.97 22.82 -15.00
CA ALA A 40 20.39 23.05 -15.25
C ALA A 40 21.29 22.13 -14.42
N TYR A 41 20.93 21.87 -13.15
CA TYR A 41 21.64 20.93 -12.28
C TYR A 41 21.59 19.50 -12.85
N ARG A 42 20.43 19.04 -13.35
CA ARG A 42 20.28 17.70 -13.95
C ARG A 42 21.10 17.55 -15.25
N ALA A 43 21.05 18.55 -16.13
CA ALA A 43 21.80 18.54 -17.39
C ALA A 43 23.33 18.53 -17.18
N ALA A 44 23.84 19.18 -16.14
CA ALA A 44 25.27 19.17 -15.82
C ALA A 44 25.76 17.82 -15.25
N ARG A 45 24.85 17.00 -14.72
CA ARG A 45 25.13 15.69 -14.12
C ARG A 45 24.99 14.53 -15.13
N GLU A 46 24.10 14.68 -16.11
CA GLU A 46 23.93 13.71 -17.21
C GLU A 46 25.21 13.52 -18.06
N GLY A 47 26.18 14.44 -18.00
CA GLY A 47 27.48 14.29 -18.66
C GLY A 47 28.51 13.40 -17.95
N ILE A 48 28.23 12.91 -16.73
CA ILE A 48 29.20 12.17 -15.90
C ILE A 48 28.78 10.70 -15.65
N ASP A 49 27.49 10.36 -15.76
CA ASP A 49 26.97 9.01 -15.43
C ASP A 49 26.76 8.11 -16.66
N HIS A 50 27.83 7.86 -17.43
CA HIS A 50 27.92 6.69 -18.30
C HIS A 50 28.88 5.66 -17.72
N SER A 51 28.55 5.10 -16.55
CA SER A 51 29.17 3.85 -16.12
C SER A 51 28.28 3.08 -15.15
N SER A 52 27.42 2.23 -15.74
CA SER A 52 27.29 0.83 -15.32
C SER A 52 26.95 0.55 -13.85
N GLU A 53 25.67 0.65 -13.45
CA GLU A 53 25.07 -0.24 -12.42
C GLU A 53 23.52 -0.13 -12.25
N VAL A 54 22.75 0.16 -13.30
CA VAL A 54 21.27 0.34 -13.18
C VAL A 54 20.45 -0.79 -13.80
N SER A 55 21.08 -1.88 -14.29
CA SER A 55 20.33 -2.89 -15.06
C SER A 55 19.72 -4.03 -14.22
N GLU A 56 20.20 -4.30 -12.99
CA GLU A 56 19.72 -5.44 -12.20
C GLU A 56 18.75 -5.05 -11.08
N SER A 57 18.93 -3.88 -10.46
CA SER A 57 18.07 -3.40 -9.37
C SER A 57 16.68 -2.98 -9.84
N ASP A 58 16.56 -2.47 -11.08
CA ASP A 58 15.29 -2.06 -11.68
C ASP A 58 14.42 -3.28 -12.05
N ALA A 59 15.06 -4.36 -12.53
CA ALA A 59 14.38 -5.62 -12.83
C ALA A 59 13.90 -6.34 -11.56
N VAL A 60 14.73 -6.38 -10.51
CA VAL A 60 14.35 -6.95 -9.21
C VAL A 60 13.22 -6.14 -8.55
N SER A 61 13.24 -4.82 -8.71
CA SER A 61 12.17 -3.94 -8.23
C SER A 61 10.87 -4.16 -9.01
N SER A 62 10.92 -4.36 -10.33
CA SER A 62 9.74 -4.65 -11.16
C SER A 62 9.07 -5.96 -10.76
N VAL A 63 9.85 -7.04 -10.61
CA VAL A 63 9.30 -8.35 -10.18
C VAL A 63 8.70 -8.28 -8.78
N PHE A 64 9.32 -7.50 -7.88
CA PHE A 64 8.77 -7.28 -6.55
C PHE A 64 7.46 -6.47 -6.59
N ILE A 65 7.38 -5.43 -7.41
CA ILE A 65 6.17 -4.61 -7.61
C ILE A 65 5.03 -5.46 -8.17
N GLU A 66 5.28 -6.25 -9.21
CA GLU A 66 4.29 -7.16 -9.81
C GLU A 66 3.79 -8.18 -8.79
N LYS A 67 4.68 -8.72 -7.94
CA LYS A 67 4.31 -9.64 -6.87
C LYS A 67 3.44 -8.97 -5.80
N VAL A 68 3.78 -7.73 -5.40
CA VAL A 68 2.97 -6.96 -4.45
C VAL A 68 1.60 -6.65 -5.04
N GLU A 69 1.52 -6.26 -6.30
CA GLU A 69 0.25 -6.01 -7.00
C GLU A 69 -0.63 -7.28 -7.07
N ALA A 70 -0.03 -8.43 -7.41
CA ALA A 70 -0.73 -9.71 -7.42
C ALA A 70 -1.25 -10.11 -6.03
N MET A 71 -0.45 -9.84 -4.97
CA MET A 71 -0.88 -10.09 -3.59
C MET A 71 -2.05 -9.18 -3.19
N LEU A 72 -2.02 -7.89 -3.54
CA LEU A 72 -3.11 -6.96 -3.27
C LEU A 72 -4.41 -7.38 -3.99
N GLN A 73 -4.33 -7.71 -5.28
CA GLN A 73 -5.49 -8.21 -6.03
C GLN A 73 -6.06 -9.51 -5.44
N SER A 74 -5.19 -10.41 -4.96
CA SER A 74 -5.65 -11.64 -4.32
C SER A 74 -6.39 -11.38 -3.00
N LEU A 75 -5.93 -10.40 -2.22
CA LEU A 75 -6.57 -10.01 -0.96
C LEU A 75 -7.90 -9.30 -1.20
N ASP A 76 -7.98 -8.39 -2.19
CA ASP A 76 -9.24 -7.73 -2.54
C ASP A 76 -10.31 -8.76 -2.93
N LYS A 77 -9.92 -9.76 -3.74
CA LYS A 77 -10.83 -10.84 -4.11
C LYS A 77 -11.26 -11.69 -2.91
N GLU A 78 -10.35 -12.00 -1.99
CA GLU A 78 -10.68 -12.75 -0.78
C GLU A 78 -11.67 -11.96 0.10
N ILE A 79 -11.49 -10.64 0.20
CA ILE A 79 -12.41 -9.75 0.91
C ILE A 79 -13.77 -9.74 0.23
N ASP A 80 -13.84 -9.60 -1.10
CA ASP A 80 -15.11 -9.65 -1.85
C ASP A 80 -15.84 -10.98 -1.64
N ASP A 81 -15.13 -12.11 -1.66
CA ASP A 81 -15.70 -13.44 -1.44
C ASP A 81 -16.22 -13.60 0.00
N VAL A 82 -15.48 -13.07 0.98
CA VAL A 82 -15.89 -13.06 2.40
C VAL A 82 -17.09 -12.14 2.61
N ASP A 83 -17.13 -10.99 1.96
CA ASP A 83 -18.23 -10.02 2.04
C ASP A 83 -19.49 -10.55 1.37
N ALA A 84 -19.38 -11.25 0.23
CA ALA A 84 -20.52 -11.92 -0.39
C ALA A 84 -21.09 -13.01 0.53
N LYS A 85 -20.22 -13.87 1.09
CA LYS A 85 -20.64 -14.96 1.97
C LYS A 85 -21.20 -14.46 3.30
N THR A 86 -20.57 -13.45 3.90
CA THR A 86 -20.99 -12.89 5.18
C THR A 86 -22.20 -12.00 5.00
N GLY A 87 -22.23 -11.19 3.94
CA GLY A 87 -23.35 -10.33 3.57
C GLY A 87 -24.62 -11.13 3.29
N ASP A 88 -24.55 -12.26 2.58
CA ASP A 88 -25.73 -13.12 2.35
C ASP A 88 -26.27 -13.74 3.65
N ASN A 89 -25.38 -14.16 4.55
CA ASN A 89 -25.76 -14.72 5.85
C ASN A 89 -26.35 -13.64 6.79
N LEU A 90 -25.76 -12.44 6.81
CA LEU A 90 -26.26 -11.32 7.61
C LEU A 90 -27.58 -10.79 7.06
N ARG A 91 -27.75 -10.70 5.74
CA ARG A 91 -28.98 -10.22 5.08
C ARG A 91 -30.21 -11.09 5.34
N LEU A 92 -30.03 -12.34 5.77
CA LEU A 92 -31.11 -13.18 6.25
C LEU A 92 -31.70 -12.67 7.59
N LEU A 93 -30.84 -12.08 8.43
CA LEU A 93 -31.16 -11.62 9.79
C LEU A 93 -31.38 -10.10 9.86
N ASP A 94 -30.63 -9.33 9.07
CA ASP A 94 -30.70 -7.88 8.92
C ASP A 94 -31.97 -7.50 8.14
N ARG A 95 -33.00 -7.15 8.91
CA ARG A 95 -34.35 -6.93 8.38
C ARG A 95 -34.48 -5.54 7.77
N ASP A 96 -33.78 -4.56 8.32
CA ASP A 96 -33.83 -3.17 7.86
C ASP A 96 -32.75 -2.83 6.83
N ARG A 97 -31.83 -3.77 6.57
CA ARG A 97 -30.77 -3.71 5.56
C ARG A 97 -29.77 -2.58 5.82
N ASP A 98 -29.49 -2.30 7.08
CA ASP A 98 -28.50 -1.30 7.48
C ASP A 98 -27.05 -1.84 7.48
N GLY A 99 -26.88 -3.15 7.21
CA GLY A 99 -25.61 -3.85 7.15
C GLY A 99 -25.12 -4.35 8.51
N LYS A 100 -25.93 -4.26 9.56
CA LYS A 100 -25.63 -4.75 10.91
C LYS A 100 -26.75 -5.67 11.39
N VAL A 101 -26.39 -6.63 12.23
CA VAL A 101 -27.37 -7.51 12.86
C VAL A 101 -27.44 -7.16 14.34
N THR A 102 -28.59 -6.64 14.76
CA THR A 102 -28.86 -6.26 16.14
C THR A 102 -29.30 -7.46 16.99
N ALA A 103 -29.15 -7.35 18.31
CA ALA A 103 -29.60 -8.39 19.24
C ALA A 103 -31.12 -8.65 19.13
N GLU A 104 -31.89 -7.64 18.75
CA GLU A 104 -33.34 -7.71 18.57
C GLU A 104 -33.71 -8.54 17.33
N GLU A 105 -32.96 -8.39 16.23
CA GLU A 105 -33.16 -9.16 15.01
C GLU A 105 -32.79 -10.64 15.19
N VAL A 106 -31.69 -10.90 15.90
CA VAL A 106 -31.30 -12.27 16.28
C VAL A 106 -32.37 -12.90 17.17
N ALA A 107 -32.88 -12.15 18.16
CA ALA A 107 -33.94 -12.62 19.03
C ALA A 107 -35.24 -12.89 18.25
N ALA A 108 -35.59 -12.03 17.29
CA ALA A 108 -36.76 -12.22 16.44
C ALA A 108 -36.65 -13.48 15.57
N ALA A 109 -35.50 -13.72 14.96
CA ALA A 109 -35.23 -14.95 14.20
C ALA A 109 -35.29 -16.20 15.09
N ALA A 110 -34.72 -16.13 16.30
CA ALA A 110 -34.79 -17.22 17.27
C ALA A 110 -36.22 -17.50 17.77
N ILE A 111 -37.04 -16.47 17.95
CA ILE A 111 -38.46 -16.61 18.31
C ILE A 111 -39.23 -17.24 17.15
N TYR A 112 -39.01 -16.79 15.92
CA TYR A 112 -39.62 -17.39 14.73
C TYR A 112 -39.30 -18.88 14.61
N LEU A 113 -38.03 -19.26 14.83
CA LEU A 113 -37.62 -20.66 14.89
C LEU A 113 -38.29 -21.42 16.04
N LYS A 114 -38.43 -20.83 17.22
CA LYS A 114 -39.12 -21.45 18.37
C LYS A 114 -40.60 -21.71 18.10
N ASP A 115 -41.26 -20.81 17.38
CA ASP A 115 -42.68 -20.92 17.08
C ASP A 115 -42.93 -21.87 15.88
N THR A 116 -41.93 -22.05 15.00
CA THR A 116 -42.01 -22.96 13.84
C THR A 116 -41.50 -24.39 14.12
N LEU A 117 -40.46 -24.55 14.94
CA LEU A 117 -39.85 -25.85 15.29
C LEU A 117 -40.32 -26.41 16.66
N GLY A 118 -41.02 -25.60 17.45
CA GLY A 118 -41.36 -25.94 18.84
C GLY A 118 -40.16 -25.78 19.79
N LYS A 119 -40.41 -25.88 21.11
CA LYS A 119 -39.37 -25.67 22.13
C LYS A 119 -38.29 -26.75 22.10
N GLU A 120 -38.67 -27.98 21.77
CA GLU A 120 -37.77 -29.12 21.68
C GLU A 120 -36.77 -28.99 20.52
N GLY A 121 -37.24 -28.58 19.33
CA GLY A 121 -36.37 -28.44 18.14
C GLY A 121 -35.32 -27.33 18.29
N VAL A 122 -35.68 -26.23 18.97
CA VAL A 122 -34.71 -25.14 19.25
C VAL A 122 -33.68 -25.55 20.30
N GLN A 123 -34.07 -26.31 21.33
CA GLN A 123 -33.11 -26.82 22.32
C GLN A 123 -32.11 -27.79 21.70
N GLU A 124 -32.56 -28.66 20.79
CA GLU A 124 -31.69 -29.59 20.07
C GLU A 124 -30.72 -28.86 19.13
N PHE A 125 -31.18 -27.81 18.46
CA PHE A 125 -30.34 -26.97 17.60
C PHE A 125 -29.28 -26.19 18.38
N ILE A 126 -29.65 -25.57 19.50
CA ILE A 126 -28.69 -24.88 20.41
C ILE A 126 -27.67 -25.87 20.96
N ALA A 127 -28.09 -27.08 21.34
CA ALA A 127 -27.20 -28.12 21.83
C ALA A 127 -26.21 -28.61 20.75
N ASN A 128 -26.61 -28.63 19.48
CA ASN A 128 -25.73 -28.97 18.36
C ASN A 128 -24.74 -27.86 18.04
N ILE A 129 -25.14 -26.59 18.06
CA ILE A 129 -24.23 -25.46 17.88
C ILE A 129 -23.22 -25.39 19.02
N SER A 130 -23.66 -25.62 20.26
CA SER A 130 -22.77 -25.57 21.43
C SER A 130 -21.77 -26.74 21.53
N LYS A 131 -21.92 -27.78 20.69
CA LYS A 131 -21.03 -28.94 20.63
C LYS A 131 -19.90 -28.79 19.61
N ASP A 132 -20.02 -27.87 18.65
CA ASP A 132 -18.98 -27.59 17.66
C ASP A 132 -18.02 -26.54 18.25
N LYS A 133 -17.03 -27.01 19.00
CA LYS A 133 -15.95 -26.20 19.60
C LYS A 133 -14.60 -26.81 19.28
#